data_AF-A0A851EG88-F1
#
_entry.id   AF-A0A851EG88-F1
#
_cell.length_a   1.000
_cell.length_b   1.000
_cell.length_c   1.000
_cell.angle_alpha   90.00
_cell.angle_beta   90.00
_cell.angle_gamma   90.00
#
_symmetry.space_group_name_H-M   'P 1'
#
loop_
_entity.id
_entity.type
_entity.pdbx_description
1 polymer ?
#
loop_
_entity_poly.entity_id
_entity_poly.type
_entity_poly.pdbx_seq_one_letter_code
_entity_poly.pdbx_strand_id
1 'polypeptide(L)'
;DKKPPNPPAFIFMIDVSYRNIKSGLVKLICDELKTLLDKLPREEQEESSAIRVGFVTYNKVLHFFNVKSSLAQPQMMVVTDVAEVFVPLLDGFLVDFEESRSVVINLLDQIPELFADTNESETIFAPVIQAGMEALKAAERAGKLFIFHSALPTAEAPGKLKNRDDKKLLNTDKEKTLFQPQGNYEALAKDCVANGCCVNLFLFPNQYVDVASMGLVTMYTGGTLYKYNNFQLDADSPQFLSDLRKDIQKKMGFDATMRVRTSTGFRATDFFGAIYMNNTTDVEMAAVDCDKAVTVEFKHDDKLNEDTGALIQCAVLYTSMSGQRRIRIHNLGLNCSSQLADIYRTCETDALINFFAKSAFKAILSQPLKTVRDILMNQTAHMLACYKKNCASPAAVSQLILPDTMKVLPVYMNCLLKSCVLVGRPEIPTDERAFHRQLVMAMGVADTQLFFYPLLLPIHSLDLKSDAVPAAVRCSEERLSEGGAFVLANGLSLFLWLGASVSPELIQGLFNVPSFAHISTEATSLPDLDNPFSKKLKHILEQIQSQKPHTMKLMIVKQREQPEMLFRQFLVEDKSIYGGASYVDFLVCIHKEISQLLS
;
A
#
# COMPACT_ATOMS: atom_id res chain seq x y z
N ASP A 1 -10.21 6.75 -32.42
CA ASP A 1 -11.58 7.28 -32.23
C ASP A 1 -11.57 8.67 -31.59
N LYS A 2 -12.44 9.58 -32.05
CA LYS A 2 -12.52 11.00 -31.63
C LYS A 2 -13.78 11.31 -30.79
N LYS A 3 -14.32 10.34 -30.05
CA LYS A 3 -15.44 10.60 -29.13
C LYS A 3 -14.90 11.09 -27.78
N PRO A 4 -15.52 12.09 -27.14
CA PRO A 4 -15.18 12.45 -25.78
C PRO A 4 -15.45 11.25 -24.85
N PRO A 5 -14.57 10.95 -23.88
CA PRO A 5 -14.80 9.84 -22.97
C PRO A 5 -15.97 10.16 -22.02
N ASN A 6 -16.72 9.13 -21.63
CA ASN A 6 -17.72 9.28 -20.59
C ASN A 6 -17.05 9.47 -19.21
N PRO A 7 -17.70 10.14 -18.24
CA PRO A 7 -17.22 10.17 -16.85
C PRO A 7 -17.11 8.74 -16.29
N PRO A 8 -16.34 8.47 -15.23
CA PRO A 8 -16.18 7.11 -14.71
C PRO A 8 -17.40 6.63 -13.90
N ALA A 9 -17.39 5.36 -13.50
CA ALA A 9 -18.37 4.80 -12.56
C ALA A 9 -17.70 3.99 -11.43
N PHE A 10 -18.31 3.99 -10.26
CA PHE A 10 -17.89 3.21 -9.08
C PHE A 10 -18.83 2.03 -8.88
N ILE A 11 -18.28 0.82 -8.81
CA ILE A 11 -19.06 -0.41 -8.59
C ILE A 11 -18.67 -1.00 -7.24
N PHE A 12 -19.62 -1.07 -6.31
CA PHE A 12 -19.43 -1.65 -4.99
C PHE A 12 -19.81 -3.13 -5.03
N MET A 13 -18.85 -4.00 -4.72
CA MET A 13 -18.97 -5.45 -4.83
C MET A 13 -18.72 -6.10 -3.46
N ILE A 14 -19.77 -6.60 -2.82
CA ILE A 14 -19.73 -7.04 -1.42
C ILE A 14 -19.82 -8.56 -1.32
N ASP A 15 -18.80 -9.19 -0.74
CA ASP A 15 -18.84 -10.60 -0.31
C ASP A 15 -19.85 -10.74 0.85
N VAL A 16 -20.97 -11.42 0.56
CA VAL A 16 -22.08 -11.73 1.48
C VAL A 16 -22.08 -13.20 1.91
N SER A 17 -20.91 -13.85 1.92
CA SER A 17 -20.75 -15.16 2.55
C SER A 17 -20.96 -15.09 4.06
N TYR A 18 -21.19 -16.26 4.68
CA TYR A 18 -21.43 -16.43 6.12
C TYR A 18 -20.45 -15.67 6.99
N ARG A 19 -19.17 -15.60 6.59
CA ARG A 19 -18.11 -14.96 7.37
C ARG A 19 -18.32 -13.44 7.52
N ASN A 20 -18.68 -12.76 6.45
CA ASN A 20 -18.88 -11.31 6.47
C ASN A 20 -20.23 -10.91 7.08
N ILE A 21 -21.23 -11.78 6.96
CA ILE A 21 -22.50 -11.60 7.68
C ILE A 21 -22.27 -11.76 9.19
N LYS A 22 -21.60 -12.84 9.62
CA LYS A 22 -21.34 -13.12 11.03
C LYS A 22 -20.48 -12.07 11.72
N SER A 23 -19.47 -11.52 11.04
CA SER A 23 -18.61 -10.48 11.60
C SER A 23 -19.29 -9.10 11.68
N GLY A 24 -20.50 -8.94 11.13
CA GLY A 24 -21.20 -7.67 11.06
C GLY A 24 -20.68 -6.73 9.95
N LEU A 25 -19.70 -7.19 9.16
CA LEU A 25 -19.03 -6.37 8.16
C LEU A 25 -19.96 -5.93 7.02
N VAL A 26 -20.86 -6.81 6.55
CA VAL A 26 -21.82 -6.45 5.48
C VAL A 26 -22.70 -5.28 5.90
N LYS A 27 -23.24 -5.33 7.12
CA LYS A 27 -24.06 -4.26 7.68
C LYS A 27 -23.26 -2.97 7.82
N LEU A 28 -22.04 -3.06 8.38
CA LEU A 28 -21.14 -1.93 8.52
C LEU A 28 -20.87 -1.21 7.18
N ILE A 29 -20.58 -1.98 6.11
CA ILE A 29 -20.36 -1.45 4.77
C ILE A 29 -21.63 -0.76 4.26
N CYS A 30 -22.79 -1.41 4.35
CA CYS A 30 -24.04 -0.87 3.84
C CYS A 30 -24.45 0.42 4.57
N ASP A 31 -24.31 0.46 5.90
CA ASP A 31 -24.64 1.62 6.71
C ASP A 31 -23.70 2.80 6.42
N GLU A 32 -22.39 2.55 6.29
CA GLU A 32 -21.44 3.60 5.94
C GLU A 32 -21.68 4.15 4.53
N LEU A 33 -21.94 3.28 3.55
CA LEU A 33 -22.16 3.68 2.15
C LEU A 33 -23.34 4.64 1.99
N LYS A 34 -24.41 4.52 2.80
CA LYS A 34 -25.53 5.47 2.79
C LYS A 34 -25.07 6.92 2.98
N THR A 35 -24.03 7.13 3.79
CA THR A 35 -23.46 8.46 4.07
C THR A 35 -22.29 8.83 3.16
N LEU A 36 -21.54 7.83 2.67
CA LEU A 36 -20.35 8.09 1.85
C LEU A 36 -20.67 8.46 0.41
N LEU A 37 -21.78 7.98 -0.11
CA LEU A 37 -22.21 8.30 -1.48
C LEU A 37 -22.54 9.79 -1.66
N ASP A 38 -22.90 10.49 -0.57
CA ASP A 38 -23.02 11.96 -0.56
C ASP A 38 -21.68 12.69 -0.79
N LYS A 39 -20.58 11.98 -0.56
CA LYS A 39 -19.21 12.51 -0.60
C LYS A 39 -18.44 12.01 -1.81
N LEU A 40 -19.14 11.54 -2.85
CA LEU A 40 -18.52 11.19 -4.12
C LEU A 40 -17.73 12.39 -4.65
N PRO A 41 -16.54 12.17 -5.21
CA PRO A 41 -15.68 13.25 -5.62
C PRO A 41 -16.30 13.98 -6.83
N ARG A 42 -16.25 15.30 -6.79
CA ARG A 42 -16.71 16.21 -7.86
C ARG A 42 -15.64 17.25 -8.15
N GLU A 43 -15.60 17.75 -9.38
CA GLU A 43 -14.75 18.88 -9.70
C GLU A 43 -15.37 20.18 -9.17
N GLU A 44 -14.57 21.18 -8.81
CA GLU A 44 -15.05 22.44 -8.21
C GLU A 44 -16.04 23.21 -9.10
N GLN A 45 -16.05 22.91 -10.40
CA GLN A 45 -16.91 23.54 -11.40
C GLN A 45 -18.28 22.85 -11.54
N GLU A 46 -18.49 21.69 -10.89
CA GLU A 46 -19.71 20.89 -11.00
C GLU A 46 -20.53 20.93 -9.71
N GLU A 47 -21.85 21.05 -9.84
CA GLU A 47 -22.77 21.06 -8.69
C GLU A 47 -22.89 19.68 -8.03
N SER A 48 -22.92 18.61 -8.85
CA SER A 48 -22.98 17.21 -8.43
C SER A 48 -21.84 16.40 -9.06
N SER A 49 -21.59 15.19 -8.54
CA SER A 49 -20.59 14.29 -9.12
C SER A 49 -21.13 13.65 -10.40
N ALA A 50 -20.35 13.69 -11.49
CA ALA A 50 -20.67 12.97 -12.72
C ALA A 50 -20.46 11.43 -12.63
N ILE A 51 -19.96 10.95 -11.49
CA ILE A 51 -19.67 9.54 -11.24
C ILE A 51 -20.97 8.79 -10.98
N ARG A 52 -21.21 7.74 -11.77
CA ARG A 52 -22.34 6.83 -11.51
C ARG A 52 -21.95 5.71 -10.57
N VAL A 53 -22.94 5.12 -9.91
CA VAL A 53 -22.75 4.05 -8.94
C VAL A 53 -23.51 2.79 -9.34
N GLY A 54 -22.93 1.63 -9.05
CA GLY A 54 -23.55 0.32 -9.21
C GLY A 54 -23.24 -0.60 -8.03
N PHE A 55 -24.12 -1.58 -7.80
CA PHE A 55 -24.06 -2.45 -6.63
C PHE A 55 -24.17 -3.92 -7.05
N VAL A 56 -23.25 -4.74 -6.54
CA VAL A 56 -23.27 -6.19 -6.69
C VAL A 56 -22.98 -6.81 -5.34
N THR A 57 -23.71 -7.84 -4.96
CA THR A 57 -23.30 -8.72 -3.86
C THR A 57 -22.93 -10.07 -4.43
N TYR A 58 -22.07 -10.82 -3.74
CA TYR A 58 -21.70 -12.14 -4.21
C TYR A 58 -21.35 -13.08 -3.06
N ASN A 59 -21.51 -14.37 -3.33
CA ASN A 59 -20.93 -15.46 -2.56
C ASN A 59 -20.23 -16.39 -3.56
N LYS A 60 -20.74 -17.58 -3.82
CA LYS A 60 -20.38 -18.39 -4.99
C LYS A 60 -21.14 -17.99 -6.27
N VAL A 61 -22.19 -17.18 -6.16
CA VAL A 61 -22.97 -16.60 -7.28
C VAL A 61 -22.99 -15.07 -7.20
N LEU A 62 -23.30 -14.41 -8.31
CA LEU A 62 -23.38 -12.95 -8.41
C LEU A 62 -24.84 -12.47 -8.31
N HIS A 63 -25.08 -11.40 -7.56
CA HIS A 63 -26.38 -10.74 -7.44
C HIS A 63 -26.26 -9.28 -7.88
N PHE A 64 -26.79 -8.97 -9.06
CA PHE A 64 -26.85 -7.61 -9.58
C PHE A 64 -28.12 -6.92 -9.11
N PHE A 65 -28.05 -5.61 -8.90
CA PHE A 65 -29.20 -4.82 -8.47
C PHE A 65 -29.57 -3.74 -9.49
N ASN A 66 -30.84 -3.71 -9.87
CA ASN A 66 -31.43 -2.59 -10.60
C ASN A 66 -31.90 -1.54 -9.59
N VAL A 67 -31.29 -0.36 -9.67
CA VAL A 67 -31.55 0.79 -8.79
C VAL A 67 -31.98 2.02 -9.61
N LYS A 68 -32.65 1.81 -10.75
CA LYS A 68 -33.18 2.90 -11.58
C LYS A 68 -34.11 3.82 -10.77
N SER A 69 -33.97 5.14 -10.93
CA SER A 69 -34.71 6.17 -10.19
C SER A 69 -36.23 6.09 -10.31
N SER A 70 -36.74 5.45 -11.37
CA SER A 70 -38.17 5.22 -11.58
C SER A 70 -38.76 4.07 -10.74
N LEU A 71 -37.93 3.31 -10.02
CA LEU A 71 -38.38 2.17 -9.21
C LEU A 71 -38.73 2.62 -7.78
N ALA A 72 -39.74 2.00 -7.18
CA ALA A 72 -40.03 2.17 -5.76
C ALA A 72 -39.20 1.21 -4.87
N GLN A 73 -38.78 0.08 -5.43
CA GLN A 73 -37.99 -0.96 -4.78
C GLN A 73 -36.91 -1.49 -5.74
N PRO A 74 -35.71 -1.83 -5.24
CA PRO A 74 -34.65 -2.39 -6.08
C PRO A 74 -35.04 -3.80 -6.58
N GLN A 75 -34.56 -4.17 -7.76
CA GLN A 75 -34.75 -5.53 -8.31
C GLN A 75 -33.43 -6.29 -8.29
N MET A 76 -33.43 -7.51 -7.79
CA MET A 76 -32.25 -8.38 -7.78
C MET A 76 -32.25 -9.33 -9.00
N MET A 77 -31.13 -9.45 -9.69
CA MET A 77 -30.90 -10.38 -10.79
C MET A 77 -29.72 -11.28 -10.47
N VAL A 78 -29.95 -12.59 -10.36
CA VAL A 78 -28.93 -13.56 -9.95
C VAL A 78 -28.28 -14.19 -11.19
N VAL A 79 -26.96 -14.14 -11.25
CA VAL A 79 -26.16 -14.79 -12.29
C VAL A 79 -25.42 -15.98 -11.66
N THR A 80 -25.84 -17.18 -12.05
CA THR A 80 -25.27 -18.45 -11.55
C THR A 80 -24.22 -19.04 -12.47
N ASP A 81 -24.21 -18.64 -13.76
CA ASP A 81 -23.16 -19.02 -14.70
C ASP A 81 -21.91 -18.16 -14.46
N VAL A 82 -21.01 -18.68 -13.63
CA VAL A 82 -19.76 -18.02 -13.25
C VAL A 82 -18.59 -18.37 -14.18
N ALA A 83 -18.79 -19.29 -15.13
CA ALA A 83 -17.80 -19.62 -16.14
C ALA A 83 -17.82 -18.61 -17.29
N GLU A 84 -19.03 -18.22 -17.72
CA GLU A 84 -19.26 -17.20 -18.75
C GLU A 84 -20.06 -16.03 -18.16
N VAL A 85 -19.40 -15.24 -17.31
CA VAL A 85 -20.04 -14.10 -16.64
C VAL A 85 -20.53 -13.07 -17.65
N PHE A 86 -21.78 -12.66 -17.50
CA PHE A 86 -22.38 -11.55 -18.23
C PHE A 86 -23.10 -10.59 -17.27
N VAL A 87 -23.34 -9.36 -17.74
CA VAL A 87 -24.08 -8.35 -17.00
C VAL A 87 -25.55 -8.41 -17.42
N PRO A 88 -26.49 -8.70 -16.50
CA PRO A 88 -27.87 -9.01 -16.86
C PRO A 88 -28.73 -7.77 -17.19
N LEU A 89 -28.19 -6.57 -16.98
CA LEU A 89 -28.88 -5.30 -17.25
C LEU A 89 -27.87 -4.22 -17.68
N LEU A 90 -28.29 -3.34 -18.59
CA LEU A 90 -27.52 -2.18 -19.01
C LEU A 90 -28.07 -0.91 -18.33
N ASP A 91 -29.37 -0.66 -18.50
CA ASP A 91 -30.07 0.42 -17.81
C ASP A 91 -30.45 0.03 -16.38
N GLY A 92 -30.20 0.93 -15.43
CA GLY A 92 -30.58 0.77 -14.03
C GLY A 92 -29.50 0.15 -13.14
N PHE A 93 -28.39 -0.33 -13.71
CA PHE A 93 -27.22 -0.76 -12.92
C PHE A 93 -26.32 0.41 -12.53
N LEU A 94 -25.81 1.17 -13.51
CA LEU A 94 -25.00 2.36 -13.27
C LEU A 94 -25.88 3.62 -13.32
N VAL A 95 -26.23 4.13 -12.15
CA VAL A 95 -27.17 5.26 -11.97
C VAL A 95 -26.49 6.48 -11.36
N ASP A 96 -27.08 7.65 -11.56
CA ASP A 96 -26.76 8.83 -10.76
C ASP A 96 -27.28 8.62 -9.32
N PHE A 97 -26.43 8.85 -8.33
CA PHE A 97 -26.79 8.60 -6.94
C PHE A 97 -27.88 9.54 -6.42
N GLU A 98 -27.87 10.81 -6.82
CA GLU A 98 -28.85 11.78 -6.35
C GLU A 98 -30.24 11.47 -6.91
N GLU A 99 -30.32 11.10 -8.20
CA GLU A 99 -31.58 10.69 -8.82
C GLU A 99 -32.15 9.39 -8.22
N SER A 100 -31.29 8.42 -7.90
CA SER A 100 -31.67 7.10 -7.41
C SER A 100 -31.57 6.95 -5.89
N ARG A 101 -31.37 8.05 -5.14
CA ARG A 101 -31.04 8.04 -3.70
C ARG A 101 -31.97 7.17 -2.86
N SER A 102 -33.28 7.32 -3.04
CA SER A 102 -34.28 6.57 -2.28
C SER A 102 -34.19 5.06 -2.52
N VAL A 103 -33.98 4.65 -3.77
CA VAL A 103 -33.87 3.24 -4.17
C VAL A 103 -32.55 2.63 -3.69
N VAL A 104 -31.46 3.39 -3.76
CA VAL A 104 -30.13 2.98 -3.28
C VAL A 104 -30.13 2.81 -1.76
N ILE A 105 -30.69 3.76 -1.01
CA ILE A 105 -30.79 3.64 0.45
C ILE A 105 -31.63 2.41 0.83
N ASN A 106 -32.78 2.22 0.16
CA ASN A 106 -33.63 1.05 0.37
C ASN A 106 -32.89 -0.27 0.09
N LEU A 107 -32.07 -0.33 -0.98
CA LEU A 107 -31.21 -1.48 -1.25
C LEU A 107 -30.20 -1.73 -0.11
N LEU A 108 -29.52 -0.68 0.35
CA LEU A 108 -28.51 -0.79 1.41
C LEU A 108 -29.13 -1.15 2.78
N ASP A 109 -30.40 -0.81 3.01
CA ASP A 109 -31.15 -1.31 4.17
C ASP A 109 -31.47 -2.80 4.04
N GLN A 110 -31.84 -3.27 2.84
CA GLN A 110 -32.25 -4.66 2.61
C GLN A 110 -31.09 -5.67 2.53
N ILE A 111 -29.92 -5.30 2.00
CA ILE A 111 -28.80 -6.25 1.79
C ILE A 111 -28.45 -7.05 3.05
N PRO A 112 -28.25 -6.44 4.25
CA PRO A 112 -27.92 -7.20 5.45
C PRO A 112 -29.01 -8.21 5.85
N GLU A 113 -30.29 -7.87 5.64
CA GLU A 113 -31.43 -8.72 5.96
C GLU A 113 -31.58 -9.87 4.95
N LEU A 114 -31.40 -9.58 3.66
CA LEU A 114 -31.51 -10.55 2.56
C LEU A 114 -30.56 -11.74 2.73
N PHE A 115 -29.38 -11.52 3.32
CA PHE A 115 -28.34 -12.53 3.48
C PHE A 115 -28.10 -12.92 4.94
N ALA A 116 -28.95 -12.50 5.88
CA ALA A 116 -28.77 -12.71 7.32
C ALA A 116 -28.61 -14.20 7.71
N ASP A 117 -29.38 -15.07 7.06
CA ASP A 117 -29.40 -16.53 7.31
C ASP A 117 -28.54 -17.33 6.30
N THR A 118 -27.60 -16.67 5.60
CA THR A 118 -26.73 -17.36 4.65
C THR A 118 -25.85 -18.40 5.33
N ASN A 119 -25.75 -19.58 4.74
CA ASN A 119 -24.83 -20.64 5.18
C ASN A 119 -23.70 -20.89 4.16
N GLU A 120 -23.58 -20.03 3.15
CA GLU A 120 -22.56 -20.15 2.11
C GLU A 120 -21.20 -19.74 2.66
N SER A 121 -20.25 -20.68 2.62
CA SER A 121 -18.87 -20.48 3.11
C SER A 121 -17.85 -20.32 1.98
N GLU A 122 -18.17 -20.80 0.79
CA GLU A 122 -17.32 -20.69 -0.39
C GLU A 122 -17.66 -19.47 -1.22
N THR A 123 -16.64 -18.85 -1.81
CA THR A 123 -16.77 -17.65 -2.63
C THR A 123 -16.02 -17.79 -3.96
N ILE A 124 -16.40 -16.93 -4.90
CA ILE A 124 -15.69 -16.69 -6.16
C ILE A 124 -14.99 -15.31 -6.13
N PHE A 125 -13.97 -15.10 -6.97
CA PHE A 125 -13.24 -13.83 -7.01
C PHE A 125 -12.97 -13.31 -8.43
N ALA A 126 -12.29 -14.05 -9.30
CA ALA A 126 -12.06 -13.61 -10.68
C ALA A 126 -13.36 -13.29 -11.46
N PRO A 127 -14.45 -14.09 -11.33
CA PRO A 127 -15.74 -13.76 -11.94
C PRO A 127 -16.34 -12.43 -11.47
N VAL A 128 -16.04 -12.01 -10.23
CA VAL A 128 -16.51 -10.74 -9.65
C VAL A 128 -15.84 -9.56 -10.36
N ILE A 129 -14.52 -9.63 -10.53
CA ILE A 129 -13.76 -8.62 -11.28
C ILE A 129 -14.24 -8.59 -12.74
N GLN A 130 -14.42 -9.77 -13.37
CA GLN A 130 -14.91 -9.89 -14.74
C GLN A 130 -16.28 -9.20 -14.91
N ALA A 131 -17.23 -9.47 -14.00
CA ALA A 131 -18.54 -8.82 -13.99
C ALA A 131 -18.46 -7.30 -13.94
N GLY A 132 -17.66 -6.76 -13.02
CA GLY A 132 -17.49 -5.32 -12.88
C GLY A 132 -16.87 -4.69 -14.13
N MET A 133 -15.84 -5.33 -14.69
CA MET A 133 -15.20 -4.87 -15.93
C MET A 133 -16.15 -4.92 -17.13
N GLU A 134 -16.89 -6.01 -17.33
CA GLU A 134 -17.87 -6.11 -18.43
C GLU A 134 -18.99 -5.06 -18.29
N ALA A 135 -19.38 -4.69 -17.06
CA ALA A 135 -20.38 -3.65 -16.85
C ALA A 135 -19.87 -2.26 -17.21
N LEU A 136 -18.62 -1.94 -16.88
CA LEU A 136 -17.97 -0.70 -17.28
C LEU A 136 -17.81 -0.61 -18.81
N LYS A 137 -17.38 -1.72 -19.42
CA LYS A 137 -17.23 -1.85 -20.86
C LYS A 137 -18.58 -1.70 -21.59
N ALA A 138 -19.64 -2.35 -21.11
CA ALA A 138 -20.98 -2.23 -21.68
C ALA A 138 -21.55 -0.80 -21.59
N ALA A 139 -21.16 -0.05 -20.56
CA ALA A 139 -21.52 1.35 -20.42
C ALA A 139 -20.62 2.32 -21.23
N GLU A 140 -19.57 1.81 -21.90
CA GLU A 140 -18.53 2.59 -22.59
C GLU A 140 -17.85 3.63 -21.66
N ARG A 141 -17.49 3.24 -20.43
CA ARG A 141 -16.88 4.13 -19.43
C ARG A 141 -15.75 3.43 -18.69
N ALA A 142 -14.74 4.19 -18.29
CA ALA A 142 -13.77 3.74 -17.30
C ALA A 142 -14.42 3.67 -15.91
N GLY A 143 -13.75 3.05 -14.94
CA GLY A 143 -14.31 2.98 -13.59
C GLY A 143 -13.44 2.30 -12.56
N LYS A 144 -14.00 2.20 -11.36
CA LYS A 144 -13.34 1.64 -10.18
C LYS A 144 -14.25 0.60 -9.52
N LEU A 145 -13.71 -0.60 -9.28
CA LEU A 145 -14.35 -1.64 -8.50
C LEU A 145 -13.91 -1.51 -7.04
N PHE A 146 -14.87 -1.43 -6.13
CA PHE A 146 -14.66 -1.51 -4.68
C PHE A 146 -15.07 -2.90 -4.22
N ILE A 147 -14.11 -3.82 -4.17
CA ILE A 147 -14.37 -5.21 -3.80
C ILE A 147 -14.08 -5.41 -2.33
N PHE A 148 -15.07 -5.88 -1.58
CA PHE A 148 -14.92 -6.29 -0.18
C PHE A 148 -14.94 -7.82 -0.14
N HIS A 149 -13.87 -8.44 0.34
CA HIS A 149 -13.68 -9.91 0.29
C HIS A 149 -13.07 -10.44 1.60
N SER A 150 -13.37 -11.68 1.97
CA SER A 150 -13.00 -12.21 3.31
C SER A 150 -12.11 -13.45 3.32
N ALA A 151 -12.29 -14.38 2.39
CA ALA A 151 -11.70 -15.71 2.46
C ALA A 151 -10.96 -16.08 1.18
N LEU A 152 -10.27 -17.21 1.18
CA LEU A 152 -9.71 -17.78 -0.04
C LEU A 152 -10.87 -18.22 -0.95
N PRO A 153 -10.94 -17.79 -2.22
CA PRO A 153 -12.00 -18.19 -3.14
C PRO A 153 -11.83 -19.66 -3.60
N THR A 154 -12.58 -20.57 -2.98
CA THR A 154 -12.48 -22.02 -3.20
C THR A 154 -13.57 -22.62 -4.09
N ALA A 155 -14.65 -21.88 -4.35
CA ALA A 155 -15.75 -22.35 -5.19
C ALA A 155 -15.25 -22.69 -6.60
N GLU A 156 -15.87 -23.68 -7.24
CA GLU A 156 -15.52 -24.06 -8.62
C GLU A 156 -15.90 -22.95 -9.60
N ALA A 157 -14.89 -22.20 -10.06
CA ALA A 157 -15.00 -21.14 -11.05
C ALA A 157 -13.62 -20.81 -11.63
N PRO A 158 -13.54 -20.09 -12.77
CA PRO A 158 -12.28 -19.50 -13.22
C PRO A 158 -11.61 -18.70 -12.09
N GLY A 159 -10.31 -18.88 -11.92
CA GLY A 159 -9.55 -18.22 -10.84
C GLY A 159 -9.69 -18.85 -9.46
N LYS A 160 -10.31 -20.04 -9.33
CA LYS A 160 -10.30 -20.84 -8.08
C LYS A 160 -8.89 -20.95 -7.52
N LEU A 161 -8.75 -20.69 -6.23
CA LEU A 161 -7.48 -20.78 -5.51
C LEU A 161 -7.44 -22.00 -4.61
N LYS A 162 -6.25 -22.61 -4.52
CA LYS A 162 -5.95 -23.69 -3.57
C LYS A 162 -5.06 -23.16 -2.46
N ASN A 163 -5.16 -23.75 -1.27
CA ASN A 163 -4.17 -23.50 -0.24
C ASN A 163 -2.84 -24.16 -0.66
N ARG A 164 -1.87 -23.33 -1.03
CA ARG A 164 -0.54 -23.73 -1.52
C ARG A 164 0.60 -23.26 -0.63
N ASP A 165 0.28 -22.75 0.56
CA ASP A 165 1.29 -22.23 1.47
C ASP A 165 2.18 -23.39 1.94
N ASP A 166 3.42 -23.42 1.44
CA ASP A 166 4.38 -24.48 1.74
C ASP A 166 5.68 -23.89 2.28
N LYS A 167 5.85 -24.01 3.61
CA LYS A 167 7.03 -23.55 4.34
C LYS A 167 8.32 -24.22 3.87
N LYS A 168 8.26 -25.37 3.20
CA LYS A 168 9.45 -26.05 2.64
C LYS A 168 10.04 -25.32 1.44
N LEU A 169 9.28 -24.44 0.79
CA LEU A 169 9.75 -23.66 -0.36
C LEU A 169 10.59 -22.45 0.06
N LEU A 170 10.54 -22.03 1.32
CA LEU A 170 11.28 -20.88 1.83
C LEU A 170 12.79 -21.07 1.69
N ASN A 171 13.48 -20.03 1.22
CA ASN A 171 14.92 -20.01 0.89
C ASN A 171 15.35 -21.03 -0.17
N THR A 172 14.43 -21.49 -1.02
CA THR A 172 14.73 -22.34 -2.18
C THR A 172 14.54 -21.56 -3.48
N ASP A 173 15.06 -22.08 -4.60
CA ASP A 173 14.82 -21.50 -5.93
C ASP A 173 13.34 -21.45 -6.32
N LYS A 174 12.51 -22.27 -5.67
CA LYS A 174 11.06 -22.34 -5.89
C LYS A 174 10.28 -21.35 -5.01
N GLU A 175 10.92 -20.64 -4.09
CA GLU A 175 10.23 -19.66 -3.24
C GLU A 175 9.46 -18.61 -4.05
N LYS A 176 9.97 -18.24 -5.24
CA LYS A 176 9.31 -17.31 -6.17
C LYS A 176 7.86 -17.70 -6.52
N THR A 177 7.53 -19.00 -6.51
CA THR A 177 6.16 -19.44 -6.83
C THR A 177 5.14 -19.05 -5.75
N LEU A 178 5.59 -18.77 -4.52
CA LEU A 178 4.75 -18.23 -3.45
C LEU A 178 4.33 -16.77 -3.71
N PHE A 179 5.07 -16.05 -4.55
CA PHE A 179 4.80 -14.65 -4.91
C PHE A 179 4.14 -14.47 -6.29
N GLN A 180 4.03 -15.54 -7.07
CA GLN A 180 3.37 -15.55 -8.39
C GLN A 180 1.91 -15.99 -8.25
N PRO A 181 0.96 -15.46 -9.02
CA PRO A 181 -0.45 -15.84 -8.92
C PRO A 181 -0.69 -17.32 -9.29
N GLN A 182 -1.76 -17.91 -8.75
CA GLN A 182 -2.34 -19.17 -9.27
C GLN A 182 -3.36 -18.84 -10.36
N GLY A 183 -3.39 -19.59 -11.46
CA GLY A 183 -4.36 -19.37 -12.53
C GLY A 183 -4.08 -18.10 -13.35
N ASN A 184 -5.09 -17.60 -14.06
CA ASN A 184 -4.92 -16.61 -15.13
C ASN A 184 -5.29 -15.17 -14.72
N TYR A 185 -4.87 -14.73 -13.53
CA TYR A 185 -5.13 -13.35 -13.05
C TYR A 185 -4.39 -12.28 -13.85
N GLU A 186 -3.27 -12.61 -14.51
CA GLU A 186 -2.54 -11.67 -15.36
C GLU A 186 -3.34 -11.27 -16.61
N ALA A 187 -4.03 -12.22 -17.25
CA ALA A 187 -4.90 -11.92 -18.37
C ALA A 187 -6.09 -11.05 -17.95
N LEU A 188 -6.71 -11.36 -16.80
CA LEU A 188 -7.78 -10.55 -16.25
C LEU A 188 -7.33 -9.12 -15.93
N ALA A 189 -6.12 -8.96 -15.40
CA ALA A 189 -5.55 -7.63 -15.16
C ALA A 189 -5.33 -6.86 -16.47
N LYS A 190 -4.83 -7.53 -17.51
CA LYS A 190 -4.68 -6.96 -18.85
C LYS A 190 -6.02 -6.48 -19.41
N ASP A 191 -7.06 -7.31 -19.31
CA ASP A 191 -8.39 -6.96 -19.81
C ASP A 191 -8.98 -5.78 -19.03
N CYS A 192 -8.76 -5.73 -17.71
CA CYS A 192 -9.17 -4.59 -16.89
C CYS A 192 -8.47 -3.29 -17.32
N VAL A 193 -7.14 -3.31 -17.50
CA VAL A 193 -6.38 -2.14 -17.95
C VAL A 193 -6.82 -1.68 -19.33
N ALA A 194 -7.03 -2.61 -20.27
CA ALA A 194 -7.48 -2.29 -21.62
C ALA A 194 -8.87 -1.63 -21.67
N ASN A 195 -9.70 -1.81 -20.64
CA ASN A 195 -11.03 -1.22 -20.52
C ASN A 195 -11.11 -0.11 -19.45
N GLY A 196 -9.98 0.41 -18.96
CA GLY A 196 -9.96 1.46 -17.94
C GLY A 196 -10.65 1.07 -16.62
N CYS A 197 -10.64 -0.22 -16.28
CA CYS A 197 -11.21 -0.78 -15.05
C CYS A 197 -10.14 -0.90 -13.96
N CYS A 198 -10.23 -0.05 -12.94
CA CYS A 198 -9.37 -0.11 -11.76
C CYS A 198 -10.00 -1.00 -10.69
N VAL A 199 -9.20 -1.86 -10.03
CA VAL A 199 -9.70 -2.74 -8.96
C VAL A 199 -9.10 -2.38 -7.63
N ASN A 200 -9.94 -1.97 -6.67
CA ASN A 200 -9.57 -1.85 -5.26
C ASN A 200 -10.10 -3.04 -4.48
N LEU A 201 -9.27 -3.57 -3.59
CA LEU A 201 -9.58 -4.75 -2.79
C LEU A 201 -9.46 -4.42 -1.30
N PHE A 202 -10.57 -4.50 -0.58
CA PHE A 202 -10.66 -4.48 0.87
C PHE A 202 -10.78 -5.94 1.34
N LEU A 203 -9.68 -6.46 1.89
CA LEU A 203 -9.52 -7.86 2.25
C LEU A 203 -9.57 -8.03 3.77
N PHE A 204 -10.41 -8.93 4.25
CA PHE A 204 -10.64 -9.19 5.69
C PHE A 204 -10.27 -10.63 6.06
N PRO A 205 -8.99 -11.03 5.91
CA PRO A 205 -8.59 -12.41 6.11
C PRO A 205 -8.55 -12.78 7.60
N ASN A 206 -8.92 -14.01 7.92
CA ASN A 206 -8.68 -14.63 9.24
C ASN A 206 -7.76 -15.86 9.18
N GLN A 207 -7.32 -16.20 7.96
CA GLN A 207 -6.48 -17.34 7.62
C GLN A 207 -5.80 -17.04 6.28
N TYR A 208 -5.00 -17.98 5.77
CA TYR A 208 -4.36 -17.85 4.46
C TYR A 208 -5.39 -17.56 3.34
N VAL A 209 -5.11 -16.54 2.53
CA VAL A 209 -5.96 -16.07 1.41
C VAL A 209 -5.21 -15.93 0.09
N ASP A 210 -3.91 -16.20 0.04
CA ASP A 210 -3.08 -16.08 -1.16
C ASP A 210 -3.10 -14.66 -1.76
N VAL A 211 -2.61 -13.69 -0.98
CA VAL A 211 -2.50 -12.27 -1.38
C VAL A 211 -1.71 -12.10 -2.68
N ALA A 212 -0.76 -13.01 -2.97
CA ALA A 212 0.00 -13.00 -4.22
C ALA A 212 -0.91 -13.13 -5.46
N SER A 213 -1.96 -13.95 -5.38
CA SER A 213 -2.96 -14.11 -6.45
C SER A 213 -4.00 -13.01 -6.42
N MET A 214 -4.64 -12.79 -5.27
CA MET A 214 -5.79 -11.87 -5.16
C MET A 214 -5.40 -10.40 -5.37
N GLY A 215 -4.22 -9.99 -4.91
CA GLY A 215 -3.74 -8.62 -5.03
C GLY A 215 -3.11 -8.27 -6.39
N LEU A 216 -2.95 -9.23 -7.29
CA LEU A 216 -2.27 -9.01 -8.58
C LEU A 216 -3.05 -8.03 -9.47
N VAL A 217 -4.35 -8.26 -9.65
CA VAL A 217 -5.20 -7.40 -10.49
C VAL A 217 -5.25 -5.98 -9.91
N THR A 218 -5.39 -5.87 -8.58
CA THR A 218 -5.31 -4.60 -7.86
C THR A 218 -4.00 -3.87 -8.17
N MET A 219 -2.86 -4.57 -8.11
CA MET A 219 -1.54 -3.99 -8.38
C MET A 219 -1.40 -3.52 -9.84
N TYR A 220 -1.78 -4.34 -10.82
CA TYR A 220 -1.58 -4.01 -12.24
C TYR A 220 -2.57 -2.98 -12.78
N THR A 221 -3.75 -2.86 -12.16
CA THR A 221 -4.75 -1.86 -12.55
C THR A 221 -4.53 -0.49 -11.90
N GLY A 222 -3.50 -0.33 -11.06
CA GLY A 222 -3.21 0.91 -10.35
C GLY A 222 -4.05 1.15 -9.10
N GLY A 223 -4.75 0.11 -8.63
CA GLY A 223 -5.60 0.17 -7.45
C GLY A 223 -4.86 0.08 -6.12
N THR A 224 -5.64 -0.11 -5.05
CA THR A 224 -5.13 -0.25 -3.68
C THR A 224 -5.65 -1.53 -3.03
N LEU A 225 -4.73 -2.26 -2.37
CA LEU A 225 -5.05 -3.41 -1.52
C LEU A 225 -5.04 -2.93 -0.06
N TYR A 226 -6.19 -3.03 0.61
CA TYR A 226 -6.33 -2.83 2.04
C TYR A 226 -6.51 -4.20 2.71
N LYS A 227 -5.73 -4.51 3.75
CA LYS A 227 -5.79 -5.82 4.41
C LYS A 227 -5.97 -5.66 5.93
N TYR A 228 -7.04 -6.24 6.46
CA TYR A 228 -7.41 -6.18 7.88
C TYR A 228 -7.40 -7.59 8.47
N ASN A 229 -6.25 -8.00 9.00
CA ASN A 229 -6.07 -9.33 9.56
C ASN A 229 -6.93 -9.54 10.80
N ASN A 230 -7.65 -10.66 10.85
CA ASN A 230 -8.50 -11.07 11.96
C ASN A 230 -9.47 -9.95 12.39
N PHE A 231 -10.12 -9.32 11.42
CA PHE A 231 -11.00 -8.17 11.63
C PHE A 231 -12.01 -8.42 12.76
N GLN A 232 -12.04 -7.50 13.72
CA GLN A 232 -13.01 -7.44 14.80
C GLN A 232 -13.80 -6.14 14.69
N LEU A 233 -15.13 -6.25 14.72
CA LEU A 233 -16.03 -5.11 14.51
C LEU A 233 -15.72 -3.94 15.45
N ASP A 234 -15.60 -4.19 16.76
CA ASP A 234 -15.41 -3.11 17.73
C ASP A 234 -14.02 -2.46 17.65
N ALA A 235 -12.99 -3.24 17.29
CA ALA A 235 -11.60 -2.81 17.33
C ALA A 235 -11.12 -2.17 16.02
N ASP A 236 -11.57 -2.69 14.87
CA ASP A 236 -11.01 -2.41 13.54
C ASP A 236 -11.93 -1.57 12.64
N SER A 237 -13.20 -1.42 13.00
CA SER A 237 -14.14 -0.58 12.22
C SER A 237 -13.62 0.83 11.98
N PRO A 238 -13.06 1.57 12.98
CA PRO A 238 -12.57 2.92 12.73
C PRO A 238 -11.47 2.98 11.67
N GLN A 239 -10.56 1.99 11.64
CA GLN A 239 -9.50 1.91 10.65
C GLN A 239 -10.08 1.68 9.26
N PHE A 240 -10.91 0.65 9.12
CA PHE A 240 -11.55 0.29 7.85
C PHE A 240 -12.39 1.45 7.28
N LEU A 241 -13.27 2.03 8.10
CA LEU A 241 -14.14 3.13 7.67
C LEU A 241 -13.33 4.36 7.26
N SER A 242 -12.25 4.68 7.97
CA SER A 242 -11.35 5.78 7.59
C SER A 242 -10.67 5.53 6.24
N ASP A 243 -10.18 4.31 6.00
CA ASP A 243 -9.58 3.95 4.72
C ASP A 243 -10.61 3.98 3.58
N LEU A 244 -11.82 3.46 3.79
CA LEU A 244 -12.91 3.53 2.81
C LEU A 244 -13.29 4.97 2.48
N ARG A 245 -13.44 5.82 3.51
CA ARG A 245 -13.74 7.26 3.35
C ARG A 245 -12.68 7.96 2.52
N LYS A 246 -11.40 7.76 2.86
CA LYS A 246 -10.29 8.35 2.12
C LYS A 246 -10.30 7.86 0.67
N ASP A 247 -10.43 6.56 0.45
CA ASP A 247 -10.31 5.94 -0.87
C ASP A 247 -11.43 6.31 -1.86
N ILE A 248 -12.66 6.53 -1.37
CA ILE A 248 -13.78 7.04 -2.17
C ILE A 248 -13.56 8.52 -2.55
N GLN A 249 -13.05 9.33 -1.62
CA GLN A 249 -12.86 10.78 -1.80
C GLN A 249 -11.57 11.15 -2.54
N LYS A 250 -10.70 10.18 -2.84
CA LYS A 250 -9.43 10.42 -3.53
C LYS A 250 -9.64 11.10 -4.88
N LYS A 251 -8.86 12.15 -5.15
CA LYS A 251 -8.73 12.71 -6.49
C LYS A 251 -7.94 11.73 -7.35
N MET A 252 -8.51 11.32 -8.47
CA MET A 252 -7.90 10.34 -9.35
C MET A 252 -8.17 10.61 -10.82
N GLY A 253 -7.28 10.07 -11.68
CA GLY A 253 -7.46 9.98 -13.12
C GLY A 253 -7.72 8.54 -13.54
N PHE A 254 -8.47 8.37 -14.62
CA PHE A 254 -8.85 7.06 -15.18
C PHE A 254 -8.29 6.85 -16.58
N ASP A 255 -8.16 5.59 -16.98
CA ASP A 255 -7.69 5.20 -18.31
C ASP A 255 -6.41 5.95 -18.70
N ALA A 256 -5.42 5.86 -17.82
CA ALA A 256 -4.22 6.66 -17.86
C ALA A 256 -3.07 5.94 -18.59
N THR A 257 -2.32 6.70 -19.37
CA THR A 257 -1.09 6.25 -20.00
C THR A 257 0.02 7.26 -19.72
N MET A 258 1.08 6.80 -19.07
CA MET A 258 2.28 7.57 -18.81
C MET A 258 3.37 7.21 -19.81
N ARG A 259 4.07 8.23 -20.33
CA ARG A 259 5.27 8.06 -21.14
C ARG A 259 6.37 8.98 -20.65
N VAL A 260 7.55 8.42 -20.44
CA VAL A 260 8.75 9.17 -20.04
C VAL A 260 9.67 9.34 -21.24
N ARG A 261 9.83 10.59 -21.66
CA ARG A 261 10.76 10.99 -22.72
C ARG A 261 12.01 11.60 -22.12
N THR A 262 13.11 11.49 -22.84
CA THR A 262 14.45 11.89 -22.41
C THR A 262 15.16 12.62 -23.53
N SER A 263 16.13 13.46 -23.20
CA SER A 263 17.07 14.00 -24.20
C SER A 263 18.00 12.91 -24.74
N THR A 264 18.65 13.19 -25.87
CA THR A 264 19.64 12.28 -26.48
C THR A 264 20.71 11.84 -25.48
N GLY A 265 21.07 10.55 -25.53
CA GLY A 265 22.16 9.94 -24.76
C GLY A 265 21.70 8.96 -23.68
N PHE A 266 20.43 8.98 -23.29
CA PHE A 266 19.88 8.03 -22.31
C PHE A 266 18.39 7.79 -22.55
N ARG A 267 17.87 6.70 -21.99
CA ARG A 267 16.43 6.41 -22.05
C ARG A 267 15.94 5.69 -20.80
N ALA A 268 14.63 5.75 -20.58
CA ALA A 268 13.95 4.89 -19.62
C ALA A 268 13.96 3.44 -20.15
N THR A 269 14.37 2.49 -19.32
CA THR A 269 14.46 1.06 -19.70
C THR A 269 13.62 0.16 -18.82
N ASP A 270 13.35 0.58 -17.58
CA ASP A 270 12.63 -0.24 -16.62
C ASP A 270 11.71 0.63 -15.75
N PHE A 271 10.59 0.04 -15.34
CA PHE A 271 9.55 0.74 -14.60
C PHE A 271 9.09 -0.13 -13.42
N PHE A 272 8.83 0.54 -12.30
CA PHE A 272 8.43 -0.09 -11.05
C PHE A 272 7.27 0.70 -10.43
N GLY A 273 6.11 0.07 -10.34
CA GLY A 273 4.89 0.71 -9.86
C GLY A 273 3.75 -0.27 -9.71
N ALA A 274 2.60 0.23 -9.25
CA ALA A 274 1.30 -0.40 -9.47
C ALA A 274 0.84 -0.07 -10.90
N ILE A 275 1.42 -0.77 -11.88
CA ILE A 275 1.31 -0.44 -13.31
C ILE A 275 1.21 -1.71 -14.15
N TYR A 276 0.77 -1.55 -15.39
CA TYR A 276 0.84 -2.56 -16.43
C TYR A 276 1.56 -2.01 -17.68
N MET A 277 2.21 -2.89 -18.44
CA MET A 277 2.93 -2.50 -19.65
C MET A 277 2.79 -3.59 -20.71
N ASN A 278 2.10 -3.28 -21.82
CA ASN A 278 2.07 -4.16 -23.00
C ASN A 278 3.32 -4.03 -23.88
N ASN A 279 4.00 -2.90 -23.80
CA ASN A 279 5.21 -2.58 -24.55
C ASN A 279 6.29 -2.04 -23.61
N THR A 280 7.45 -1.65 -24.12
CA THR A 280 8.59 -1.22 -23.30
C THR A 280 8.65 0.28 -23.02
N THR A 281 7.65 1.06 -23.45
CA THR A 281 7.68 2.53 -23.41
C THR A 281 6.48 3.19 -22.74
N ASP A 282 5.29 2.61 -22.90
CA ASP A 282 4.04 3.18 -22.41
C ASP A 282 3.63 2.43 -21.15
N VAL A 283 3.44 3.19 -20.07
CA VAL A 283 3.02 2.70 -18.77
C VAL A 283 1.52 2.92 -18.65
N GLU A 284 0.77 1.82 -18.62
CA GLU A 284 -0.68 1.82 -18.55
C GLU A 284 -1.16 1.68 -17.11
N MET A 285 -2.13 2.52 -16.72
CA MET A 285 -2.72 2.54 -15.39
C MET A 285 -4.22 2.73 -15.56
N ALA A 286 -5.03 1.74 -15.16
CA ALA A 286 -6.48 1.86 -15.28
C ALA A 286 -7.02 3.03 -14.42
N ALA A 287 -6.37 3.28 -13.27
CA ALA A 287 -6.46 4.55 -12.58
C ALA A 287 -5.15 4.96 -11.91
N VAL A 288 -5.02 6.25 -11.62
CA VAL A 288 -3.90 6.86 -10.89
C VAL A 288 -4.43 7.85 -9.86
N ASP A 289 -3.98 7.74 -8.62
CA ASP A 289 -4.34 8.66 -7.52
C ASP A 289 -3.11 9.46 -7.03
N CYS A 290 -3.32 10.35 -6.05
CA CYS A 290 -2.28 11.20 -5.50
C CYS A 290 -1.19 10.47 -4.69
N ASP A 291 -1.44 9.22 -4.31
CA ASP A 291 -0.56 8.45 -3.43
C ASP A 291 0.33 7.47 -4.22
N LYS A 292 -0.05 7.13 -5.45
CA LYS A 292 0.74 6.22 -6.31
C LYS A 292 1.97 6.92 -6.86
N ALA A 293 3.10 6.21 -6.83
CA ALA A 293 4.34 6.64 -7.47
C ALA A 293 4.93 5.52 -8.35
N VAL A 294 5.40 5.92 -9.54
CA VAL A 294 6.14 5.05 -10.46
C VAL A 294 7.62 5.45 -10.44
N THR A 295 8.48 4.47 -10.19
CA THR A 295 9.93 4.63 -10.22
C THR A 295 10.43 4.18 -11.58
N VAL A 296 11.29 4.99 -12.21
CA VAL A 296 11.78 4.76 -13.57
C VAL A 296 13.29 4.63 -13.56
N GLU A 297 13.80 3.53 -14.10
CA GLU A 297 15.23 3.31 -14.27
C GLU A 297 15.67 3.77 -15.66
N PHE A 298 16.82 4.44 -15.68
CA PHE A 298 17.43 4.94 -16.90
C PHE A 298 18.75 4.22 -17.18
N LYS A 299 19.04 4.04 -18.47
CA LYS A 299 20.34 3.55 -18.96
C LYS A 299 20.87 4.48 -20.05
N HIS A 300 22.19 4.47 -20.20
CA HIS A 300 22.86 5.19 -21.28
C HIS A 300 22.59 4.49 -22.62
N ASP A 301 22.18 5.29 -23.61
CA ASP A 301 22.10 4.89 -25.02
C ASP A 301 23.32 5.41 -25.79
N ASP A 302 23.85 6.57 -25.40
CA ASP A 302 25.06 7.20 -25.94
C ASP A 302 25.68 8.11 -24.85
N LYS A 303 26.67 8.94 -25.20
CA LYS A 303 27.26 9.95 -24.31
C LYS A 303 26.30 11.12 -24.06
N LEU A 304 26.31 11.62 -22.84
CA LEU A 304 25.61 12.86 -22.45
C LEU A 304 26.56 14.05 -22.57
N ASN A 305 26.01 15.22 -22.91
CA ASN A 305 26.77 16.47 -22.97
C ASN A 305 26.61 17.22 -21.63
N GLU A 306 27.74 17.60 -21.01
CA GLU A 306 27.78 18.36 -19.75
C GLU A 306 27.11 19.73 -19.87
N ASP A 307 27.19 20.40 -21.02
CA ASP A 307 26.61 21.73 -21.23
C ASP A 307 25.08 21.69 -21.28
N THR A 308 24.50 20.65 -21.89
CA THR A 308 23.05 20.50 -22.02
C THR A 308 22.43 19.77 -20.83
N GLY A 309 23.21 18.94 -20.15
CA GLY A 309 22.72 18.03 -19.12
C GLY A 309 21.79 16.94 -19.67
N ALA A 310 20.97 16.40 -18.78
CA ALA A 310 19.98 15.37 -19.04
C ALA A 310 18.57 15.94 -18.81
N LEU A 311 17.71 15.84 -19.83
CA LEU A 311 16.32 16.30 -19.74
C LEU A 311 15.37 15.12 -19.62
N ILE A 312 14.39 15.24 -18.74
CA ILE A 312 13.32 14.26 -18.54
C ILE A 312 11.98 14.98 -18.70
N GLN A 313 11.08 14.38 -19.49
CA GLN A 313 9.70 14.80 -19.61
C GLN A 313 8.79 13.62 -19.34
N CYS A 314 8.06 13.66 -18.22
CA CYS A 314 6.98 12.74 -17.92
C CYS A 314 5.66 13.34 -18.43
N ALA A 315 4.96 12.60 -19.28
CA ALA A 315 3.64 12.96 -19.77
C ALA A 315 2.62 11.89 -19.37
N VAL A 316 1.55 12.28 -18.68
CA VAL A 316 0.45 11.41 -18.29
C VAL A 316 -0.81 11.88 -19.00
N LEU A 317 -1.31 11.09 -19.94
CA LEU A 317 -2.61 11.26 -20.58
C LEU A 317 -3.64 10.48 -19.76
N TYR A 318 -4.78 11.09 -19.40
CA TYR A 318 -5.81 10.44 -18.60
C TYR A 318 -7.20 11.06 -18.81
N THR A 319 -8.24 10.38 -18.33
CA THR A 319 -9.61 10.89 -18.25
C THR A 319 -9.92 11.35 -16.83
N SER A 320 -10.44 12.56 -16.66
CA SER A 320 -10.84 13.12 -15.36
C SER A 320 -12.15 12.51 -14.85
N MET A 321 -12.50 12.79 -13.59
CA MET A 321 -13.77 12.37 -12.98
C MET A 321 -15.00 13.01 -13.64
N SER A 322 -14.83 14.14 -14.32
CA SER A 322 -15.86 14.80 -15.16
C SER A 322 -15.94 14.24 -16.59
N GLY A 323 -15.11 13.27 -16.97
CA GLY A 323 -15.08 12.74 -18.35
C GLY A 323 -14.29 13.59 -19.34
N GLN A 324 -13.32 14.39 -18.89
CA GLN A 324 -12.46 15.17 -19.79
C GLN A 324 -11.12 14.47 -20.02
N ARG A 325 -10.69 14.38 -21.28
CA ARG A 325 -9.33 13.90 -21.60
C ARG A 325 -8.31 15.01 -21.33
N ARG A 326 -7.35 14.76 -20.44
CA ARG A 326 -6.34 15.73 -19.97
C ARG A 326 -4.94 15.16 -20.10
N ILE A 327 -3.95 16.05 -20.19
CA ILE A 327 -2.53 15.69 -20.16
C ILE A 327 -1.86 16.47 -19.02
N ARG A 328 -1.17 15.75 -18.14
CA ARG A 328 -0.28 16.33 -17.13
C ARG A 328 1.17 16.16 -17.57
N ILE A 329 1.95 17.23 -17.54
CA ILE A 329 3.35 17.25 -17.95
C ILE A 329 4.23 17.65 -16.76
N HIS A 330 5.30 16.89 -16.52
CA HIS A 330 6.39 17.24 -15.61
C HIS A 330 7.70 17.27 -16.39
N ASN A 331 8.39 18.41 -16.39
CA ASN A 331 9.70 18.57 -17.00
C ASN A 331 10.76 18.71 -15.90
N LEU A 332 11.86 17.98 -16.02
CA LEU A 332 13.00 18.03 -15.09
C LEU A 332 14.30 18.12 -15.90
N GLY A 333 15.15 19.10 -15.57
CA GLY A 333 16.50 19.21 -16.09
C GLY A 333 17.51 18.84 -15.02
N LEU A 334 18.46 17.98 -15.36
CA LEU A 334 19.52 17.50 -14.48
C LEU A 334 20.89 17.81 -15.10
N ASN A 335 21.88 18.09 -14.26
CA ASN A 335 23.25 18.30 -14.72
C ASN A 335 23.89 16.97 -15.14
N CYS A 336 24.88 17.04 -16.03
CA CYS A 336 25.76 15.91 -16.36
C CYS A 336 27.20 16.25 -16.00
N SER A 337 27.98 15.25 -15.60
CA SER A 337 29.40 15.41 -15.29
C SER A 337 30.16 14.12 -15.61
N SER A 338 31.37 14.27 -16.13
CA SER A 338 32.36 13.22 -16.32
C SER A 338 33.18 12.95 -15.04
N GLN A 339 33.06 13.79 -14.02
CA GLN A 339 33.75 13.63 -12.74
C GLN A 339 32.89 12.83 -11.76
N LEU A 340 33.42 11.69 -11.29
CA LEU A 340 32.73 10.84 -10.30
C LEU A 340 32.36 11.61 -9.03
N ALA A 341 33.21 12.54 -8.60
CA ALA A 341 32.98 13.33 -7.39
C ALA A 341 31.66 14.11 -7.45
N ASP A 342 31.27 14.63 -8.62
CA ASP A 342 30.03 15.38 -8.78
C ASP A 342 28.81 14.46 -8.65
N ILE A 343 28.88 13.25 -9.18
CA ILE A 343 27.81 12.24 -9.06
C ILE A 343 27.50 11.96 -7.60
N TYR A 344 28.54 11.67 -6.79
CA TYR A 344 28.35 11.40 -5.36
C TYR A 344 27.86 12.62 -4.58
N ARG A 345 28.15 13.85 -5.00
CA ARG A 345 27.64 15.07 -4.33
C ARG A 345 26.16 15.33 -4.57
N THR A 346 25.56 14.75 -5.61
CA THR A 346 24.17 14.99 -6.00
C THR A 346 23.24 13.80 -5.73
N CYS A 347 23.70 12.77 -5.03
CA CYS A 347 22.86 11.63 -4.67
C CYS A 347 21.83 11.96 -3.58
N GLU A 348 20.67 11.32 -3.65
CA GLU A 348 19.65 11.34 -2.61
C GLU A 348 19.43 9.92 -2.09
N THR A 349 19.74 9.68 -0.82
CA THR A 349 19.67 8.32 -0.24
C THR A 349 18.25 7.76 -0.23
N ASP A 350 17.23 8.58 0.06
CA ASP A 350 15.84 8.12 0.13
C ASP A 350 15.34 7.64 -1.23
N ALA A 351 15.67 8.37 -2.31
CA ALA A 351 15.35 7.98 -3.68
C ALA A 351 16.09 6.70 -4.11
N LEU A 352 17.37 6.54 -3.74
CA LEU A 352 18.13 5.31 -3.98
C LEU A 352 17.49 4.10 -3.30
N ILE A 353 17.06 4.25 -2.04
CA ILE A 353 16.40 3.16 -1.29
C ILE A 353 15.05 2.83 -1.89
N ASN A 354 14.26 3.82 -2.33
CA ASN A 354 13.01 3.58 -3.06
C ASN A 354 13.26 2.72 -4.31
N PHE A 355 14.29 3.04 -5.10
CA PHE A 355 14.69 2.26 -6.27
C PHE A 355 15.13 0.83 -5.88
N PHE A 356 16.08 0.68 -4.94
CA PHE A 356 16.58 -0.63 -4.55
C PHE A 356 15.49 -1.53 -3.98
N ALA A 357 14.57 -0.98 -3.18
CA ALA A 357 13.45 -1.72 -2.63
C ALA A 357 12.54 -2.26 -3.74
N LYS A 358 12.08 -1.41 -4.66
CA LYS A 358 11.18 -1.82 -5.75
C LYS A 358 11.87 -2.76 -6.74
N SER A 359 13.14 -2.52 -7.05
CA SER A 359 13.95 -3.38 -7.90
C SER A 359 14.10 -4.78 -7.31
N ALA A 360 14.48 -4.88 -6.04
CA ALA A 360 14.58 -6.15 -5.34
C ALA A 360 13.22 -6.88 -5.27
N PHE A 361 12.14 -6.17 -4.96
CA PHE A 361 10.79 -6.74 -4.81
C PHE A 361 10.17 -7.20 -6.13
N LYS A 362 10.60 -6.62 -7.27
CA LYS A 362 10.31 -7.16 -8.61
C LYS A 362 11.18 -8.40 -8.88
N ALA A 363 12.47 -8.36 -8.55
CA ALA A 363 13.42 -9.44 -8.82
C ALA A 363 13.05 -10.77 -8.15
N ILE A 364 12.49 -10.77 -6.93
CA ILE A 364 12.12 -12.01 -6.22
C ILE A 364 11.06 -12.86 -6.95
N LEU A 365 10.33 -12.28 -7.91
CA LEU A 365 9.39 -13.03 -8.74
C LEU A 365 10.10 -13.95 -9.74
N SER A 366 11.40 -13.77 -9.96
CA SER A 366 12.19 -14.49 -10.97
C SER A 366 13.45 -15.13 -10.40
N GLN A 367 14.04 -14.54 -9.35
CA GLN A 367 15.32 -14.94 -8.76
C GLN A 367 15.17 -15.41 -7.30
N PRO A 368 16.05 -16.30 -6.82
CA PRO A 368 16.09 -16.68 -5.41
C PRO A 368 16.40 -15.49 -4.49
N LEU A 369 15.81 -15.47 -3.29
CA LEU A 369 16.03 -14.38 -2.33
C LEU A 369 17.50 -14.13 -2.02
N LYS A 370 18.27 -15.21 -1.82
CA LYS A 370 19.69 -15.12 -1.51
C LYS A 370 20.43 -14.34 -2.60
N THR A 371 20.20 -14.68 -3.87
CA THR A 371 20.76 -13.96 -5.02
C THR A 371 20.41 -12.47 -4.98
N VAL A 372 19.15 -12.12 -4.74
CA VAL A 372 18.70 -10.72 -4.69
C VAL A 372 19.39 -9.96 -3.55
N ARG A 373 19.52 -10.58 -2.37
CA ARG A 373 20.22 -10.00 -1.21
C ARG A 373 21.70 -9.79 -1.49
N ASP A 374 22.36 -10.78 -2.09
CA ASP A 374 23.77 -10.71 -2.46
C ASP A 374 24.01 -9.59 -3.49
N ILE A 375 23.11 -9.40 -4.46
CA ILE A 375 23.17 -8.28 -5.42
C ILE A 375 23.11 -6.94 -4.69
N LEU A 376 22.15 -6.74 -3.76
CA LEU A 376 22.03 -5.51 -2.99
C LEU A 376 23.28 -5.21 -2.15
N MET A 377 23.80 -6.23 -1.45
CA MET A 377 25.01 -6.11 -0.65
C MET A 377 26.23 -5.76 -1.51
N ASN A 378 26.42 -6.48 -2.61
CA ASN A 378 27.54 -6.27 -3.51
C ASN A 378 27.47 -4.89 -4.18
N GLN A 379 26.31 -4.46 -4.67
CA GLN A 379 26.14 -3.13 -5.25
C GLN A 379 26.43 -2.03 -4.23
N THR A 380 25.96 -2.19 -3.00
CA THR A 380 26.24 -1.23 -1.92
C THR A 380 27.74 -1.13 -1.64
N ALA A 381 28.42 -2.27 -1.50
CA ALA A 381 29.87 -2.30 -1.30
C ALA A 381 30.63 -1.69 -2.50
N HIS A 382 30.23 -2.01 -3.74
CA HIS A 382 30.85 -1.47 -4.95
C HIS A 382 30.71 0.05 -5.06
N MET A 383 29.52 0.61 -4.77
CA MET A 383 29.31 2.06 -4.78
C MET A 383 30.24 2.77 -3.80
N LEU A 384 30.39 2.23 -2.58
CA LEU A 384 31.23 2.84 -1.54
C LEU A 384 32.73 2.61 -1.79
N ALA A 385 33.13 1.44 -2.32
CA ALA A 385 34.50 1.16 -2.73
C ALA A 385 34.95 2.08 -3.88
N CYS A 386 34.08 2.30 -4.87
CA CYS A 386 34.34 3.22 -5.98
C CYS A 386 34.56 4.66 -5.47
N TYR A 387 33.74 5.13 -4.53
CA TYR A 387 33.95 6.44 -3.90
C TYR A 387 35.28 6.51 -3.14
N LYS A 388 35.57 5.51 -2.29
CA LYS A 388 36.81 5.46 -1.49
C LYS A 388 38.07 5.45 -2.37
N LYS A 389 38.03 4.76 -3.52
CA LYS A 389 39.17 4.68 -4.46
C LYS A 389 39.39 5.96 -5.26
N ASN A 390 38.32 6.59 -5.73
CA ASN A 390 38.42 7.62 -6.77
C ASN A 390 38.16 9.05 -6.28
N CYS A 391 37.41 9.23 -5.18
CA CYS A 391 36.96 10.55 -4.72
C CYS A 391 37.47 10.92 -3.32
N ALA A 392 37.65 9.94 -2.43
CA ALA A 392 38.05 10.20 -1.06
C ALA A 392 39.51 10.63 -0.95
N SER A 393 39.80 11.58 -0.05
CA SER A 393 41.17 11.91 0.34
C SER A 393 41.87 10.68 0.94
N PRO A 394 43.21 10.56 0.80
CA PRO A 394 43.97 9.46 1.38
C PRO A 394 43.67 9.30 2.88
N ALA A 395 43.15 8.14 3.26
CA ALA A 395 42.72 7.81 4.62
C ALA A 395 43.25 6.42 5.00
N ALA A 396 43.31 6.12 6.30
CA ALA A 396 43.78 4.83 6.76
C ALA A 396 42.87 3.69 6.26
N VAL A 397 43.45 2.52 5.96
CA VAL A 397 42.68 1.36 5.44
C VAL A 397 41.56 0.95 6.40
N SER A 398 41.80 1.07 7.72
CA SER A 398 40.85 0.81 8.80
C SER A 398 39.64 1.76 8.86
N GLN A 399 39.64 2.85 8.10
CA GLN A 399 38.53 3.80 8.06
C GLN A 399 37.55 3.46 6.93
N LEU A 400 36.26 3.45 7.28
CA LEU A 400 35.17 3.44 6.32
C LEU A 400 34.83 4.89 5.96
N ILE A 401 35.07 5.28 4.70
CA ILE A 401 34.80 6.62 4.21
C ILE A 401 33.51 6.59 3.37
N LEU A 402 32.54 7.42 3.75
CA LEU A 402 31.25 7.55 3.06
C LEU A 402 31.10 8.98 2.54
N PRO A 403 30.49 9.20 1.35
CA PRO A 403 30.10 10.54 0.93
C PRO A 403 28.97 11.07 1.81
N ASP A 404 28.88 12.40 1.98
CA ASP A 404 27.89 13.04 2.84
C ASP A 404 26.44 12.65 2.47
N THR A 405 26.16 12.58 1.16
CA THR A 405 24.87 12.20 0.58
C THR A 405 24.45 10.76 0.84
N MET A 406 25.40 9.87 1.16
CA MET A 406 25.16 8.44 1.41
C MET A 406 25.51 8.04 2.86
N LYS A 407 25.64 9.00 3.79
CA LYS A 407 25.93 8.71 5.20
C LYS A 407 25.00 7.70 5.83
N VAL A 408 23.71 7.77 5.48
CA VAL A 408 22.66 6.90 6.01
C VAL A 408 22.24 5.79 5.03
N LEU A 409 22.87 5.69 3.87
CA LEU A 409 22.58 4.62 2.91
C LEU A 409 22.82 3.22 3.51
N PRO A 410 23.93 2.95 4.26
CA PRO A 410 24.15 1.64 4.85
C PRO A 410 23.08 1.24 5.87
N VAL A 411 22.58 2.18 6.69
CA VAL A 411 21.53 1.86 7.66
C VAL A 411 20.22 1.51 6.95
N TYR A 412 19.80 2.28 5.95
CA TYR A 412 18.57 2.00 5.21
C TYR A 412 18.66 0.74 4.36
N MET A 413 19.83 0.45 3.77
CA MET A 413 20.05 -0.80 3.06
C MET A 413 19.92 -2.01 4.01
N ASN A 414 20.46 -1.90 5.23
CA ASN A 414 20.26 -2.94 6.25
C ASN A 414 18.79 -3.11 6.63
N CYS A 415 18.05 -2.01 6.78
CA CYS A 415 16.60 -2.05 7.01
C CYS A 415 15.85 -2.77 5.89
N LEU A 416 16.17 -2.48 4.62
CA LEU A 416 15.60 -3.17 3.46
C LEU A 416 15.91 -4.68 3.50
N LEU A 417 17.15 -5.07 3.79
CA LEU A 417 17.56 -6.47 3.92
C LEU A 417 16.92 -7.18 5.12
N LYS A 418 16.44 -6.46 6.13
CA LYS A 418 15.65 -7.00 7.25
C LYS A 418 14.16 -7.06 6.98
N SER A 419 13.68 -6.44 5.89
CA SER A 419 12.26 -6.45 5.56
C SER A 419 11.72 -7.88 5.46
N CYS A 420 10.48 -8.08 5.91
CA CYS A 420 9.84 -9.40 5.86
C CYS A 420 9.79 -9.99 4.45
N VAL A 421 9.79 -9.15 3.40
CA VAL A 421 9.80 -9.57 2.00
C VAL A 421 11.10 -10.29 1.63
N LEU A 422 12.25 -9.82 2.13
CA LEU A 422 13.57 -10.39 1.83
C LEU A 422 14.08 -11.36 2.90
N VAL A 423 13.23 -11.76 3.85
CA VAL A 423 13.53 -12.70 4.93
C VAL A 423 12.60 -13.91 4.79
N GLY A 424 13.15 -15.06 4.35
CA GLY A 424 12.39 -16.31 4.18
C GLY A 424 12.24 -17.10 5.48
N ARG A 425 11.45 -16.59 6.43
CA ARG A 425 11.27 -17.22 7.76
C ARG A 425 9.89 -17.85 7.94
N PRO A 426 9.77 -19.08 8.49
CA PRO A 426 8.50 -19.78 8.68
C PRO A 426 7.49 -19.09 9.61
N GLU A 427 7.96 -18.18 10.47
CA GLU A 427 7.15 -17.40 11.41
C GLU A 427 6.40 -16.24 10.75
N ILE A 428 6.85 -15.80 9.57
CA ILE A 428 6.24 -14.69 8.83
C ILE A 428 5.31 -15.28 7.77
N PRO A 429 3.99 -15.01 7.82
CA PRO A 429 3.05 -15.51 6.84
C PRO A 429 3.37 -15.03 5.42
N THR A 430 3.23 -15.90 4.42
CA THR A 430 3.41 -15.57 3.00
C THR A 430 2.52 -14.39 2.58
N ASP A 431 1.29 -14.33 3.09
CA ASP A 431 0.35 -13.23 2.82
C ASP A 431 0.84 -11.87 3.34
N GLU A 432 1.59 -11.82 4.46
CA GLU A 432 2.22 -10.58 4.93
C GLU A 432 3.33 -10.13 3.99
N ARG A 433 4.15 -11.08 3.54
CA ARG A 433 5.27 -10.79 2.63
C ARG A 433 4.76 -10.31 1.28
N ALA A 434 3.75 -10.97 0.72
CA ALA A 434 3.12 -10.56 -0.53
C ALA A 434 2.43 -9.19 -0.41
N PHE A 435 1.78 -8.92 0.71
CA PHE A 435 1.14 -7.62 0.99
C PHE A 435 2.16 -6.47 1.04
N HIS A 436 3.20 -6.59 1.88
CA HIS A 436 4.24 -5.56 1.98
C HIS A 436 4.98 -5.35 0.65
N ARG A 437 5.21 -6.44 -0.11
CA ARG A 437 5.77 -6.35 -1.45
C ARG A 437 4.92 -5.45 -2.35
N GLN A 438 3.61 -5.68 -2.41
CA GLN A 438 2.70 -4.91 -3.26
C GLN A 438 2.58 -3.44 -2.80
N LEU A 439 2.54 -3.19 -1.49
CA LEU A 439 2.49 -1.82 -0.95
C LEU A 439 3.70 -0.99 -1.38
N VAL A 440 4.93 -1.51 -1.17
CA VAL A 440 6.17 -0.79 -1.49
C VAL A 440 6.28 -0.47 -2.98
N MET A 441 5.74 -1.33 -3.85
CA MET A 441 5.75 -1.06 -5.30
C MET A 441 4.98 0.20 -5.68
N ALA A 442 3.93 0.55 -4.93
CA ALA A 442 3.13 1.77 -5.15
C ALA A 442 3.68 3.02 -4.45
N MET A 443 4.59 2.89 -3.47
CA MET A 443 5.03 3.98 -2.60
C MET A 443 5.90 5.02 -3.30
N GLY A 444 5.71 6.29 -2.92
CA GLY A 444 6.66 7.38 -3.17
C GLY A 444 7.87 7.35 -2.23
N VAL A 445 8.80 8.28 -2.43
CA VAL A 445 10.05 8.37 -1.64
C VAL A 445 9.75 8.57 -0.16
N ALA A 446 8.85 9.51 0.17
CA ALA A 446 8.46 9.83 1.55
C ALA A 446 7.84 8.64 2.30
N ASP A 447 7.09 7.77 1.59
CA ASP A 447 6.47 6.60 2.20
C ASP A 447 7.46 5.47 2.38
N THR A 448 8.35 5.22 1.40
CA THR A 448 9.42 4.22 1.56
C THR A 448 10.39 4.58 2.68
N GLN A 449 10.71 5.88 2.84
CA GLN A 449 11.58 6.35 3.91
C GLN A 449 10.99 5.98 5.28
N LEU A 450 9.73 6.36 5.55
CA LEU A 450 9.07 6.07 6.82
C LEU A 450 8.81 4.57 7.03
N PHE A 451 8.53 3.83 5.95
CA PHE A 451 8.26 2.40 6.02
C PHE A 451 9.50 1.60 6.44
N PHE A 452 10.67 1.90 5.86
CA PHE A 452 11.91 1.18 6.18
C PHE A 452 12.59 1.71 7.45
N TYR A 453 12.44 3.00 7.76
CA TYR A 453 12.98 3.61 8.96
C TYR A 453 11.87 4.35 9.73
N PRO A 454 11.20 3.65 10.67
CA PRO A 454 10.06 4.19 11.40
C PRO A 454 10.38 5.49 12.16
N LEU A 455 9.36 6.30 12.39
CA LEU A 455 9.46 7.47 13.25
C LEU A 455 9.28 7.04 14.71
N LEU A 456 10.28 7.27 15.56
CA LEU A 456 10.19 7.03 17.00
C LEU A 456 10.26 8.35 17.77
N LEU A 457 9.20 8.70 18.50
CA LEU A 457 9.05 9.95 19.23
C LEU A 457 8.97 9.71 20.74
N PRO A 458 9.79 10.38 21.57
CA PRO A 458 9.64 10.36 23.02
C PRO A 458 8.46 11.26 23.43
N ILE A 459 7.46 10.70 24.10
CA ILE A 459 6.27 11.47 24.52
C ILE A 459 6.26 11.80 26.02
N HIS A 460 7.14 11.16 26.80
CA HIS A 460 7.30 11.46 28.23
C HIS A 460 7.96 12.82 28.50
N SER A 461 8.62 13.41 27.49
CA SER A 461 9.29 14.71 27.54
C SER A 461 8.59 15.77 26.69
N LEU A 462 7.26 15.64 26.48
CA LEU A 462 6.48 16.60 25.71
C LEU A 462 6.51 17.99 26.34
N ASP A 463 6.88 19.00 25.55
CA ASP A 463 6.63 20.39 25.91
C ASP A 463 5.15 20.72 25.66
N LEU A 464 4.37 20.77 26.73
CA LEU A 464 2.93 21.05 26.69
C LEU A 464 2.59 22.47 26.24
N LYS A 465 3.57 23.39 26.20
CA LYS A 465 3.35 24.78 25.80
C LYS A 465 3.61 25.03 24.31
N SER A 466 4.30 24.10 23.64
CA SER A 466 4.68 24.23 22.23
C SER A 466 3.81 23.33 21.38
N ASP A 467 3.43 23.79 20.18
CA ASP A 467 2.75 22.97 19.18
C ASP A 467 3.70 22.07 18.37
N ALA A 468 5.02 22.20 18.57
CA ALA A 468 6.01 21.37 17.89
C ALA A 468 5.86 19.88 18.21
N VAL A 469 6.14 19.04 17.22
CA VAL A 469 6.32 17.59 17.38
C VAL A 469 7.69 17.35 18.02
N PRO A 470 7.84 16.43 18.99
CA PRO A 470 9.13 16.07 19.57
C PRO A 470 10.16 15.68 18.51
N ALA A 471 11.43 15.97 18.77
CA ALA A 471 12.52 15.47 17.93
C ALA A 471 12.53 13.94 17.95
N ALA A 472 12.64 13.34 16.77
CA ALA A 472 12.74 11.89 16.64
C ALA A 472 14.02 11.35 17.26
N VAL A 473 13.94 10.14 17.80
CA VAL A 473 15.07 9.38 18.33
C VAL A 473 15.38 8.17 17.43
N ARG A 474 16.57 7.59 17.60
CA ARG A 474 17.00 6.42 16.85
C ARG A 474 16.12 5.19 17.11
N CYS A 475 15.90 4.38 16.08
CA CYS A 475 15.07 3.17 16.14
C CYS A 475 15.84 1.99 16.75
N SER A 476 16.17 2.12 18.04
CA SER A 476 16.89 1.12 18.82
C SER A 476 16.35 1.06 20.24
N GLU A 477 16.35 -0.13 20.83
CA GLU A 477 15.98 -0.33 22.24
C GLU A 477 16.90 0.43 23.21
N GLU A 478 18.13 0.76 22.80
CA GLU A 478 19.05 1.61 23.56
C GLU A 478 18.52 3.02 23.82
N ARG A 479 17.52 3.48 23.05
CA ARG A 479 16.87 4.78 23.22
C ARG A 479 15.60 4.72 24.08
N LEU A 480 15.16 3.53 24.45
CA LEU A 480 14.00 3.34 25.30
C LEU A 480 14.43 3.42 26.78
N SER A 481 13.63 4.13 27.57
CA SER A 481 13.80 4.22 29.02
C SER A 481 12.62 3.55 29.71
N GLU A 482 12.87 2.82 30.80
CA GLU A 482 11.80 2.22 31.60
C GLU A 482 10.85 3.28 32.18
N GLY A 483 11.32 4.50 32.40
CA GLY A 483 10.50 5.64 32.83
C GLY A 483 9.82 6.39 31.69
N GLY A 484 10.04 5.97 30.45
CA GLY A 484 9.58 6.67 29.26
C GLY A 484 8.30 6.12 28.65
N ALA A 485 7.70 6.93 27.81
CA ALA A 485 6.68 6.53 26.85
C ALA A 485 7.11 7.01 25.46
N PHE A 486 6.76 6.24 24.42
CA PHE A 486 7.18 6.50 23.05
C PHE A 486 6.08 6.19 22.04
N VAL A 487 6.03 6.96 20.96
CA VAL A 487 5.21 6.67 19.78
C VAL A 487 6.12 6.17 18.67
N LEU A 488 5.79 5.02 18.07
CA LEU A 488 6.44 4.53 16.86
C LEU A 488 5.43 4.46 15.71
N ALA A 489 5.76 5.05 14.56
CA ALA A 489 4.92 5.01 13.36
C ALA A 489 5.74 4.64 12.13
N ASN A 490 5.24 3.73 11.28
CA ASN A 490 5.88 3.37 10.00
C ASN A 490 5.00 3.64 8.77
N GLY A 491 3.84 4.30 8.95
CA GLY A 491 2.87 4.56 7.90
C GLY A 491 1.79 3.50 7.70
N LEU A 492 1.90 2.33 8.36
CA LEU A 492 0.87 1.27 8.39
C LEU A 492 0.44 0.91 9.81
N SER A 493 1.36 0.95 10.76
CA SER A 493 1.16 0.64 12.17
C SER A 493 1.59 1.81 13.04
N LEU A 494 0.85 2.03 14.12
CA LEU A 494 1.11 3.06 15.11
C LEU A 494 1.18 2.41 16.49
N PHE A 495 2.32 2.47 17.14
CA PHE A 495 2.53 1.91 18.47
C PHE A 495 2.63 3.02 19.51
N LEU A 496 2.01 2.82 20.66
CA LEU A 496 2.23 3.58 21.87
C LEU A 496 2.88 2.66 22.90
N TRP A 497 4.21 2.76 23.02
CA TRP A 497 4.98 1.96 23.95
C TRP A 497 5.11 2.67 25.30
N LEU A 498 4.91 1.93 26.38
CA LEU A 498 4.93 2.41 27.76
C LEU A 498 5.94 1.59 28.58
N GLY A 499 6.92 2.30 29.15
CA GLY A 499 7.90 1.71 30.06
C GLY A 499 7.27 1.30 31.39
N ALA A 500 7.84 0.28 32.03
CA ALA A 500 7.33 -0.30 33.27
C ALA A 500 7.33 0.68 34.46
N SER A 501 8.16 1.73 34.40
CA SER A 501 8.30 2.79 35.41
C SER A 501 7.81 4.15 34.91
N VAL A 502 6.95 4.18 33.88
CA VAL A 502 6.37 5.43 33.37
C VAL A 502 5.59 6.17 34.48
N SER A 503 5.63 7.51 34.48
CA SER A 503 5.04 8.29 35.56
C SER A 503 3.52 8.08 35.66
N PRO A 504 2.96 7.90 36.88
CA PRO A 504 1.51 7.79 37.07
C PRO A 504 0.73 9.02 36.58
N GLU A 505 1.35 10.20 36.62
CA GLU A 505 0.79 11.44 36.08
C GLU A 505 0.52 11.34 34.58
N LEU A 506 1.48 10.83 33.80
CA LEU A 506 1.31 10.64 32.37
C LEU A 506 0.26 9.55 32.08
N ILE A 507 0.25 8.47 32.85
CA ILE A 507 -0.76 7.41 32.71
C ILE A 507 -2.17 7.95 32.97
N GLN A 508 -2.36 8.69 34.06
CA GLN A 508 -3.65 9.30 34.38
C GLN A 508 -4.06 10.31 33.31
N GLY A 509 -3.11 11.12 32.80
CA GLY A 509 -3.36 12.09 31.74
C GLY A 509 -3.72 11.47 30.39
N LEU A 510 -3.16 10.30 30.04
CA LEU A 510 -3.40 9.67 28.74
C LEU A 510 -4.53 8.64 28.74
N PHE A 511 -4.70 7.90 29.84
CA PHE A 511 -5.60 6.74 29.91
C PHE A 511 -6.70 6.87 30.97
N ASN A 512 -6.64 7.88 31.84
CA ASN A 512 -7.56 8.05 32.98
C ASN A 512 -7.61 6.84 33.93
N VAL A 513 -6.47 6.16 34.12
CA VAL A 513 -6.32 5.03 35.05
C VAL A 513 -5.18 5.30 36.04
N PRO A 514 -5.23 4.75 37.26
CA PRO A 514 -4.35 5.19 38.35
C PRO A 514 -2.91 4.64 38.26
N SER A 515 -2.66 3.57 37.49
CA SER A 515 -1.32 2.98 37.38
C SER A 515 -1.14 2.13 36.13
N PHE A 516 0.12 1.80 35.83
CA PHE A 516 0.53 0.99 34.68
C PHE A 516 -0.20 -0.36 34.59
N ALA A 517 -0.51 -0.98 35.73
CA ALA A 517 -1.21 -2.26 35.79
C ALA A 517 -2.65 -2.20 35.25
N HIS A 518 -3.30 -1.03 35.31
CA HIS A 518 -4.69 -0.84 34.91
C HIS A 518 -4.85 -0.49 33.42
N ILE A 519 -3.75 -0.32 32.69
CA ILE A 519 -3.79 -0.01 31.26
C ILE A 519 -4.17 -1.27 30.49
N SER A 520 -5.27 -1.20 29.73
CA SER A 520 -5.66 -2.24 28.79
C SER A 520 -4.88 -2.11 27.48
N THR A 521 -4.31 -3.23 27.01
CA THR A 521 -3.64 -3.33 25.71
C THR A 521 -4.60 -3.68 24.57
N GLU A 522 -5.86 -3.99 24.89
CA GLU A 522 -6.91 -4.29 23.90
C GLU A 522 -7.50 -3.02 23.28
N ALA A 523 -7.32 -1.86 23.92
CA ALA A 523 -7.82 -0.59 23.42
C ALA A 523 -7.07 -0.15 22.15
N THR A 524 -7.83 0.15 21.10
CA THR A 524 -7.33 0.59 19.78
C THR A 524 -7.45 2.11 19.57
N SER A 525 -7.86 2.86 20.59
CA SER A 525 -7.96 4.31 20.59
C SER A 525 -7.65 4.90 21.96
N LEU A 526 -7.18 6.15 21.99
CA LEU A 526 -7.00 6.89 23.24
C LEU A 526 -8.33 7.48 23.73
N PRO A 527 -8.62 7.45 25.05
CA PRO A 527 -9.83 8.05 25.59
C PRO A 527 -9.89 9.56 25.33
N ASP A 528 -11.09 10.08 25.11
CA ASP A 528 -11.35 11.53 25.00
C ASP A 528 -11.28 12.19 26.38
N LEU A 529 -10.09 12.69 26.71
CA LEU A 529 -9.81 13.34 27.99
C LEU A 529 -9.52 14.82 27.77
N ASP A 530 -10.16 15.67 28.56
CA ASP A 530 -9.95 17.11 28.54
C ASP A 530 -8.75 17.51 29.40
N ASN A 531 -7.54 17.13 28.95
CA ASN A 531 -6.29 17.56 29.58
C ASN A 531 -5.17 17.81 28.55
N PRO A 532 -4.11 18.55 28.93
CA PRO A 532 -3.04 18.93 27.99
C PRO A 532 -2.30 17.74 27.38
N PHE A 533 -2.02 16.67 28.14
CA PHE A 533 -1.28 15.51 27.64
C PHE A 533 -2.07 14.77 26.55
N SER A 534 -3.35 14.46 26.82
CA SER A 534 -4.20 13.74 25.87
C SER A 534 -4.41 14.55 24.59
N LYS A 535 -4.74 15.84 24.70
CA LYS A 535 -4.93 16.73 23.53
C LYS A 535 -3.65 16.83 22.69
N LYS A 536 -2.50 17.01 23.35
CA LYS A 536 -1.21 17.14 22.66
C LYS A 536 -0.82 15.86 21.93
N LEU A 537 -0.98 14.71 22.58
CA LEU A 537 -0.69 13.42 21.96
C LEU A 537 -1.62 13.18 20.76
N LYS A 538 -2.92 13.38 20.92
CA LYS A 538 -3.89 13.24 19.81
C LYS A 538 -3.54 14.13 18.62
N HIS A 539 -3.20 15.38 18.87
CA HIS A 539 -2.77 16.30 17.81
C HIS A 539 -1.54 15.77 17.05
N ILE A 540 -0.53 15.24 17.75
CA ILE A 540 0.64 14.63 17.11
C ILE A 540 0.23 13.41 16.28
N LEU A 541 -0.62 12.53 16.82
CA LEU A 541 -1.08 11.34 16.09
C LEU A 541 -1.88 11.70 14.84
N GLU A 542 -2.76 12.70 14.93
CA GLU A 542 -3.52 13.23 13.80
C GLU A 542 -2.61 13.86 12.73
N GLN A 543 -1.60 14.62 13.14
CA GLN A 543 -0.60 15.17 12.21
C GLN A 543 0.14 14.06 11.46
N ILE A 544 0.64 13.05 12.17
CA ILE A 544 1.31 11.89 11.57
C ILE A 544 0.37 11.17 10.59
N GLN A 545 -0.89 10.96 10.98
CA GLN A 545 -1.88 10.25 10.16
C GLN A 545 -2.33 11.05 8.92
N SER A 546 -2.41 12.38 9.01
CA SER A 546 -2.88 13.25 7.92
C SER A 546 -2.02 13.19 6.66
N GLN A 547 -0.74 12.84 6.82
CA GLN A 547 0.23 12.73 5.72
C GLN A 547 0.32 11.31 5.15
N LYS A 548 -0.54 10.39 5.59
CA LYS A 548 -0.45 8.97 5.25
C LYS A 548 -1.71 8.45 4.56
N PRO A 549 -1.54 7.71 3.44
CA PRO A 549 -2.67 7.20 2.68
C PRO A 549 -3.46 6.14 3.45
N HIS A 550 -2.75 5.28 4.17
CA HIS A 550 -3.35 4.23 5.02
C HIS A 550 -3.57 4.74 6.43
N THR A 551 -4.70 4.36 7.01
CA THR A 551 -5.02 4.61 8.41
C THR A 551 -4.29 3.60 9.27
N MET A 552 -3.46 4.09 10.18
CA MET A 552 -2.68 3.28 11.10
C MET A 552 -3.51 2.91 12.31
N LYS A 553 -3.60 1.61 12.60
CA LYS A 553 -4.18 1.11 13.84
C LYS A 553 -3.24 1.42 15.00
N LEU A 554 -3.78 2.05 16.05
CA LEU A 554 -3.05 2.26 17.31
C LEU A 554 -2.96 0.94 18.08
N MET A 555 -1.75 0.58 18.50
CA MET A 555 -1.47 -0.56 19.36
C MET A 555 -0.76 -0.09 20.62
N ILE A 556 -1.40 -0.28 21.77
CA ILE A 556 -0.80 0.03 23.07
C ILE A 556 0.09 -1.13 23.49
N VAL A 557 1.34 -0.83 23.82
CA VAL A 557 2.36 -1.82 24.16
C VAL A 557 2.92 -1.51 25.53
N LYS A 558 2.80 -2.48 26.44
CA LYS A 558 3.40 -2.43 27.76
C LYS A 558 4.74 -3.16 27.74
N GLN A 559 5.76 -2.56 28.34
CA GLN A 559 7.07 -3.18 28.47
C GLN A 559 6.97 -4.54 29.17
N ARG A 560 7.72 -5.54 28.67
CA ARG A 560 7.77 -6.92 29.20
C ARG A 560 6.49 -7.75 28.99
N GLU A 561 5.51 -7.26 28.22
CA GLU A 561 4.34 -8.05 27.79
C GLU A 561 4.49 -8.59 26.36
N GLN A 562 3.69 -9.59 26.00
CA GLN A 562 3.77 -10.29 24.70
C GLN A 562 3.73 -9.35 23.47
N PRO A 563 2.87 -8.30 23.40
CA PRO A 563 2.82 -7.40 22.25
C PRO A 563 4.12 -6.64 21.98
N GLU A 564 5.02 -6.53 22.97
CA GLU A 564 6.32 -5.87 22.81
C GLU A 564 7.20 -6.57 21.76
N MET A 565 7.06 -7.89 21.58
CA MET A 565 7.80 -8.62 20.55
C MET A 565 7.47 -8.13 19.13
N LEU A 566 6.23 -7.70 18.88
CA LEU A 566 5.84 -7.12 17.60
C LEU A 566 6.46 -5.72 17.43
N PHE A 567 6.37 -4.89 18.46
CA PHE A 567 6.97 -3.55 18.48
C PHE A 567 8.48 -3.56 18.21
N ARG A 568 9.23 -4.49 18.82
CA ARG A 568 10.69 -4.59 18.65
C ARG A 568 11.13 -4.87 17.22
N GLN A 569 10.26 -5.42 16.36
CA GLN A 569 10.57 -5.62 14.94
C GLN A 569 10.79 -4.30 14.19
N PHE A 570 10.24 -3.21 14.71
CA PHE A 570 10.34 -1.87 14.13
C PHE A 570 11.51 -1.06 14.70
N LEU A 571 12.28 -1.62 15.65
CA LEU A 571 13.55 -1.05 16.12
C LEU A 571 14.68 -1.50 15.17
N VAL A 572 14.66 -0.93 13.97
CA VAL A 572 15.38 -1.44 12.81
C VAL A 572 16.91 -1.34 12.88
N GLU A 573 17.48 -0.56 13.80
CA GLU A 573 18.93 -0.52 14.03
C GLU A 573 19.44 -1.76 14.78
N ASP A 574 18.57 -2.42 15.56
CA ASP A 574 18.91 -3.58 16.40
C ASP A 574 19.00 -4.88 15.61
N LYS A 575 19.44 -5.97 16.24
CA LYS A 575 19.38 -7.31 15.61
C LYS A 575 17.91 -7.72 15.43
N SER A 576 17.57 -8.17 14.22
CA SER A 576 16.19 -8.58 13.93
C SER A 576 15.83 -9.88 14.63
N ILE A 577 14.63 -9.95 15.19
CA ILE A 577 14.05 -11.16 15.82
C ILE A 577 13.99 -12.33 14.82
N TYR A 578 13.74 -12.03 13.54
CA TYR A 578 13.66 -13.02 12.46
C TYR A 578 15.01 -13.25 11.76
N GLY A 579 16.09 -12.80 12.37
CA GLY A 579 17.44 -12.86 11.82
C GLY A 579 17.76 -11.68 10.91
N GLY A 580 19.00 -11.21 11.01
CA GLY A 580 19.48 -10.00 10.35
C GLY A 580 20.46 -9.27 11.26
N ALA A 581 21.53 -8.74 10.67
CA ALA A 581 22.63 -8.11 11.39
C ALA A 581 22.19 -6.76 11.99
N SER A 582 22.70 -6.35 13.15
CA SER A 582 22.47 -4.96 13.62
C SER A 582 23.08 -3.95 12.63
N TYR A 583 22.76 -2.66 12.78
CA TYR A 583 23.41 -1.62 11.96
C TYR A 583 24.95 -1.71 12.03
N VAL A 584 25.50 -1.89 13.23
CA VAL A 584 26.95 -1.99 13.44
C VAL A 584 27.53 -3.24 12.77
N ASP A 585 26.86 -4.39 12.92
CA ASP A 585 27.29 -5.64 12.28
C ASP A 585 27.29 -5.51 10.74
N PHE A 586 26.28 -4.84 10.19
CA PHE A 586 26.18 -4.60 8.75
C PHE A 586 27.29 -3.68 8.23
N LEU A 587 27.62 -2.62 8.96
CA LEU A 587 28.76 -1.75 8.62
C LEU A 587 30.08 -2.54 8.60
N VAL A 588 30.31 -3.42 9.57
CA VAL A 588 31.50 -4.28 9.59
C VAL A 588 31.51 -5.21 8.37
N CYS A 589 30.36 -5.78 8.00
CA CYS A 589 30.25 -6.62 6.81
C CYS A 589 30.57 -5.83 5.53
N ILE A 590 29.95 -4.67 5.34
CA ILE A 590 30.18 -3.82 4.16
C ILE A 590 31.64 -3.35 4.10
N HIS A 591 32.26 -3.01 5.24
CA HIS A 591 33.66 -2.62 5.27
C HIS A 591 34.60 -3.75 4.85
N LYS A 592 34.28 -5.01 5.20
CA LYS A 592 35.04 -6.19 4.74
C LYS A 592 34.93 -6.36 3.22
N GLU A 593 33.72 -6.28 2.66
CA GLU A 593 33.49 -6.37 1.21
C GLU A 593 34.22 -5.25 0.45
N ILE A 594 34.13 -4.01 0.94
CA ILE A 594 34.87 -2.88 0.37
C ILE A 594 36.38 -3.15 0.38
N SER A 595 36.90 -3.69 1.48
CA SER A 595 38.34 -3.98 1.59
C SER A 595 38.79 -5.05 0.59
N GLN A 596 37.95 -6.07 0.33
CA GLN A 596 38.22 -7.10 -0.68
C GLN A 596 38.19 -6.56 -2.12
N LEU A 597 37.38 -5.53 -2.40
CA LEU A 597 37.33 -4.90 -3.73
C LEU A 597 38.47 -3.90 -3.97
N LEU A 598 39.12 -3.43 -2.91
CA LEU A 598 40.22 -2.47 -2.97
C LEU A 598 41.60 -3.13 -2.91
N SER A 599 41.69 -4.36 -2.37
CA SER A 599 42.84 -5.25 -2.55
C SER A 599 42.88 -5.79 -3.96
#